data_AF-A0A7S3M9F8-F1
#
_entry.id   AF-A0A7S3M9F8-F1
#
_cell.length_a   1.000
_cell.length_b   1.000
_cell.length_c   1.000
_cell.angle_alpha   90.00
_cell.angle_beta   90.00
_cell.angle_gamma   90.00
#
_symmetry.space_group_name_H-M   'P 1'
#
loop_
_entity.id
_entity.type
_entity.pdbx_description
1 polymer ?
#
loop_
_entity_poly.entity_id
_entity_poly.type
_entity_poly.pdbx_seq_one_letter_code
_entity_poly.pdbx_strand_id
1 'polypeptide(L)'
;VLMHRDIEDQKEEMKNLLVKEKELHDQIKLLEKEVSAHKKEIKTRDVSIGEKEKRIYELKKKNQELDKFKFVLDFKIRELKQQIEPRQQEIMAMREKIKEMDNELERYHKSNAALDTLIGDLRAKIDALQLQVRAKRMTAKTMENTIETCRSDVQAAIVHIQTHPLLLAKVKTIVEAYGSMENVRPRIDPEVEEEYARHKEYLQRTIQELKQALEEGSLHHMTTNNAIRQNNMSLINEINAQRESNRQLKNHVQAEIGRIRHFAQAMNMKKQKNKTAGQTGVSTKEPPKTLAALFAGDSINAGGDSMEP
;
A
#
# COMPACT_ATOMS: atom_id res chain seq x y z
N VAL A 1 65.95 90.51 -74.53
CA VAL A 1 65.54 90.55 -73.11
C VAL A 1 64.44 89.54 -72.82
N LEU A 2 63.32 89.55 -73.55
CA LEU A 2 62.22 88.57 -73.38
C LEU A 2 62.64 87.10 -73.54
N MET A 3 63.35 86.75 -74.62
CA MET A 3 63.83 85.36 -74.83
C MET A 3 64.83 84.84 -73.79
N HIS A 4 65.56 85.71 -73.07
CA HIS A 4 66.47 85.24 -72.01
C HIS A 4 65.71 84.96 -70.72
N ARG A 5 64.69 85.76 -70.41
CA ARG A 5 63.82 85.54 -69.24
C ARG A 5 63.01 84.26 -69.37
N ASP A 6 62.46 83.96 -70.55
CA ASP A 6 61.72 82.72 -70.80
C ASP A 6 62.62 81.47 -70.70
N ILE A 7 63.91 81.57 -71.08
CA ILE A 7 64.90 80.49 -70.92
C ILE A 7 65.28 80.32 -69.43
N GLU A 8 65.35 81.41 -68.68
CA GLU A 8 65.62 81.40 -67.24
C GLU A 8 64.44 80.76 -66.47
N ASP A 9 63.21 81.15 -66.79
CA ASP A 9 61.98 80.62 -66.21
C ASP A 9 61.83 79.11 -66.51
N GLN A 10 62.10 78.69 -67.75
CA GLN A 10 62.11 77.27 -68.12
C GLN A 10 63.21 76.47 -67.40
N LYS A 11 64.39 77.06 -67.15
CA LYS A 11 65.45 76.43 -66.36
C LYS A 11 65.05 76.25 -64.90
N GLU A 12 64.38 77.24 -64.33
CA GLU A 12 63.90 77.19 -62.95
C GLU A 12 62.76 76.18 -62.80
N GLU A 13 61.85 76.10 -63.76
CA GLU A 13 60.81 75.07 -63.82
C GLU A 13 61.40 73.66 -63.99
N MET A 14 62.42 73.48 -64.84
CA MET A 14 63.17 72.21 -64.95
C MET A 14 63.81 71.82 -63.61
N LYS A 15 64.37 72.78 -62.89
CA LYS A 15 65.01 72.55 -61.59
C LYS A 15 63.98 72.13 -60.52
N ASN A 16 62.81 72.77 -60.53
CA ASN A 16 61.69 72.42 -59.65
C ASN A 16 61.11 71.02 -59.97
N LEU A 17 61.02 70.66 -61.26
CA LEU A 17 60.62 69.32 -61.69
C LEU A 17 61.64 68.26 -61.27
N LEU A 18 62.94 68.54 -61.38
CA LEU A 18 64.02 67.66 -60.89
C LEU A 18 63.97 67.46 -59.36
N VAL A 19 63.65 68.51 -58.60
CA VAL A 19 63.47 68.40 -57.14
C VAL A 19 62.27 67.51 -56.81
N LYS A 20 61.12 67.72 -57.48
CA LYS A 20 59.93 66.86 -57.32
C LYS A 20 60.19 65.41 -57.74
N GLU A 21 60.92 65.19 -58.83
CA GLU A 21 61.31 63.85 -59.27
C GLU A 21 62.15 63.14 -58.21
N LYS A 22 63.07 63.87 -57.57
CA LYS A 22 63.89 63.36 -56.47
C LYS A 22 63.06 63.05 -55.22
N GLU A 23 62.14 63.93 -54.84
CA GLU A 23 61.21 63.71 -53.72
C GLU A 23 60.32 62.49 -53.94
N LEU A 24 59.77 62.33 -55.16
CA LEU A 24 58.98 61.16 -55.54
C LEU A 24 59.83 59.88 -55.52
N HIS A 25 61.06 59.91 -55.99
CA HIS A 25 61.99 58.78 -55.90
C HIS A 25 62.30 58.39 -54.44
N ASP A 26 62.49 59.37 -53.56
CA ASP A 26 62.75 59.11 -52.14
C ASP A 26 61.49 58.57 -51.44
N GLN A 27 60.30 59.03 -51.80
CA GLN A 27 59.03 58.45 -51.35
C GLN A 27 58.83 57.01 -51.84
N ILE A 28 59.13 56.72 -53.11
CA ILE A 28 59.07 55.36 -53.66
C ILE A 28 60.01 54.44 -52.88
N LYS A 29 61.26 54.86 -52.61
CA LYS A 29 62.21 54.08 -51.81
C LYS A 29 61.72 53.83 -50.38
N LEU A 30 61.08 54.82 -49.75
CA LEU A 30 60.50 54.66 -48.42
C LEU A 30 59.38 53.62 -48.43
N LEU A 31 58.44 53.75 -49.36
CA LEU A 31 57.32 52.81 -49.53
C LEU A 31 57.82 51.40 -49.86
N GLU A 32 58.84 51.25 -50.70
CA GLU A 32 59.47 49.95 -50.97
C GLU A 32 60.06 49.31 -49.72
N LYS A 33 60.68 50.11 -48.85
CA LYS A 33 61.23 49.65 -47.57
C LYS A 33 60.12 49.24 -46.60
N GLU A 34 59.02 49.99 -46.54
CA GLU A 34 57.84 49.65 -45.74
C GLU A 34 57.16 48.36 -46.24
N VAL A 35 56.99 48.21 -47.55
CA VAL A 35 56.48 46.97 -48.16
C VAL A 35 57.39 45.79 -47.82
N SER A 36 58.72 45.97 -47.84
CA SER A 36 59.68 44.94 -47.45
C SER A 36 59.55 44.58 -45.96
N ALA A 37 59.37 45.57 -45.08
CA ALA A 37 59.16 45.36 -43.66
C ALA A 37 57.84 44.61 -43.36
N HIS A 38 56.73 45.04 -43.96
CA HIS A 38 55.45 44.34 -43.83
C HIS A 38 55.49 42.93 -44.38
N LYS A 39 56.19 42.67 -45.50
CA LYS A 39 56.40 41.30 -46.00
C LYS A 39 57.14 40.42 -45.00
N LYS A 40 58.14 40.95 -44.28
CA LYS A 40 58.84 40.21 -43.23
C LYS A 40 57.92 39.94 -42.03
N GLU A 41 57.15 40.93 -41.62
CA GLU A 41 56.19 40.78 -40.52
C GLU A 41 55.12 39.72 -40.83
N ILE A 42 54.56 39.74 -42.04
CA ILE A 42 53.62 38.72 -42.51
C ILE A 42 54.24 37.33 -42.39
N LYS A 43 55.47 37.14 -42.89
CA LYS A 43 56.17 35.85 -42.77
C LYS A 43 56.35 35.41 -41.31
N THR A 44 56.69 36.33 -40.40
CA THR A 44 56.82 35.97 -38.97
C THR A 44 55.47 35.62 -38.33
N ARG A 45 54.39 36.29 -38.73
CA ARG A 45 53.03 35.97 -38.28
C ARG A 45 52.58 34.62 -38.82
N ASP A 46 52.86 34.30 -40.08
CA ASP A 46 52.53 33.00 -40.69
C ASP A 46 53.21 31.84 -39.94
N VAL A 47 54.49 32.01 -39.56
CA VAL A 47 55.20 31.02 -38.74
C VAL A 47 54.51 30.85 -37.37
N SER A 48 54.19 31.96 -36.69
CA SER A 48 53.51 31.91 -35.39
C SER A 48 52.11 31.30 -35.48
N ILE A 49 51.37 31.57 -36.55
CA ILE A 49 50.08 30.96 -36.83
C ILE A 49 50.24 29.44 -36.98
N GLY A 50 51.21 28.98 -37.78
CA GLY A 50 51.47 27.55 -37.95
C GLY A 50 51.83 26.83 -36.65
N GLU A 51 52.61 27.46 -35.77
CA GLU A 51 52.92 26.90 -34.44
C GLU A 51 51.66 26.79 -33.56
N LYS A 52 50.81 27.82 -33.56
CA LYS A 52 49.53 27.81 -32.82
C LYS A 52 48.57 26.77 -33.37
N GLU A 53 48.47 26.62 -34.70
CA GLU A 53 47.65 25.60 -35.34
C GLU A 53 48.10 24.19 -34.98
N LYS A 54 49.42 23.93 -35.00
CA LYS A 54 49.98 22.66 -34.54
C LYS A 54 49.62 22.41 -33.07
N ARG A 55 49.72 23.42 -32.22
CA ARG A 55 49.35 23.29 -30.79
C ARG A 55 47.86 23.01 -30.60
N ILE A 56 46.99 23.67 -31.37
CA ILE A 56 45.55 23.42 -31.37
C ILE A 56 45.27 21.98 -31.77
N TYR A 57 45.97 21.45 -32.78
CA TYR A 57 45.81 20.07 -33.22
C TYR A 57 46.19 19.06 -32.12
N GLU A 58 47.33 19.26 -31.46
CA GLU A 58 47.75 18.42 -30.33
C GLU A 58 46.74 18.45 -29.17
N LEU A 59 46.26 19.64 -28.82
CA LEU A 59 45.24 19.80 -27.76
C LEU A 59 43.93 19.12 -28.15
N LYS A 60 43.50 19.24 -29.42
CA LYS A 60 42.29 18.59 -29.92
C LYS A 60 42.40 17.06 -29.83
N LYS A 61 43.58 16.50 -30.15
CA LYS A 61 43.84 15.06 -30.00
C LYS A 61 43.80 14.62 -28.54
N LYS A 62 44.46 15.36 -27.63
CA LYS A 62 44.39 15.10 -26.19
C LYS A 62 42.97 15.20 -25.64
N ASN A 63 42.18 16.16 -26.13
CA ASN A 63 40.79 16.31 -25.72
C ASN A 63 39.94 15.10 -26.13
N GLN A 64 40.14 14.58 -27.34
CA GLN A 64 39.50 13.33 -27.78
C GLN A 64 39.91 12.11 -26.94
N GLU A 65 41.17 12.04 -26.49
CA GLU A 65 41.63 10.99 -25.59
C GLU A 65 40.97 11.12 -24.21
N LEU A 66 40.86 12.33 -23.66
CA LEU A 66 40.14 12.59 -22.42
C LEU A 66 38.65 12.21 -22.51
N ASP A 67 37.99 12.49 -23.62
CA ASP A 67 36.60 12.07 -23.84
C ASP A 67 36.49 10.53 -23.79
N LYS A 68 37.42 9.80 -24.40
CA LYS A 68 37.46 8.34 -24.32
C LYS A 68 37.66 7.85 -22.89
N PHE A 69 38.58 8.46 -22.13
CA PHE A 69 38.78 8.12 -20.73
C PHE A 69 37.52 8.38 -19.90
N LYS A 70 36.83 9.49 -20.16
CA LYS A 70 35.56 9.80 -19.52
C LYS A 70 34.53 8.71 -19.79
N PHE A 71 34.37 8.26 -21.04
CA PHE A 71 33.45 7.17 -21.37
C PHE A 71 33.77 5.87 -20.64
N VAL A 72 35.06 5.50 -20.55
CA VAL A 72 35.50 4.29 -19.84
C VAL A 72 35.22 4.41 -18.34
N LEU A 73 35.51 5.57 -17.75
CA LEU A 73 35.26 5.82 -16.33
C LEU A 73 33.75 5.84 -16.02
N ASP A 74 32.93 6.48 -16.86
CA ASP A 74 31.47 6.49 -16.70
C ASP A 74 30.87 5.09 -16.84
N PHE A 75 31.44 4.25 -17.71
CA PHE A 75 31.07 2.83 -17.78
C PHE A 75 31.46 2.11 -16.49
N LYS A 76 32.69 2.31 -15.99
CA LYS A 76 33.15 1.65 -14.77
C LYS A 76 32.36 2.07 -13.52
N ILE A 77 32.01 3.35 -13.41
CA ILE A 77 31.16 3.87 -12.34
C ILE A 77 29.78 3.21 -12.39
N ARG A 78 29.18 3.09 -13.57
CA ARG A 78 27.86 2.43 -13.72
C ARG A 78 27.92 0.95 -13.36
N GLU A 79 28.95 0.24 -13.80
CA GLU A 79 29.16 -1.17 -13.46
C GLU A 79 29.30 -1.36 -11.94
N LEU A 80 30.14 -0.54 -11.28
CA LEU A 80 30.33 -0.61 -9.83
C LEU A 80 29.04 -0.26 -9.08
N LYS A 81 28.30 0.76 -9.51
CA LYS A 81 27.00 1.11 -8.92
C LYS A 81 26.01 -0.05 -9.03
N GLN A 82 25.94 -0.70 -10.19
CA GLN A 82 25.07 -1.85 -10.42
C GLN A 82 25.42 -3.05 -9.54
N GLN A 83 26.68 -3.21 -9.13
CA GLN A 83 27.10 -4.25 -8.18
C GLN A 83 26.83 -3.86 -6.71
N ILE A 84 26.92 -2.58 -6.36
CA ILE A 84 26.70 -2.07 -4.99
C ILE A 84 25.21 -2.10 -4.62
N GLU A 85 24.33 -1.74 -5.56
CA GLU A 85 22.89 -1.64 -5.33
C GLU A 85 22.24 -2.92 -4.78
N PRO A 86 22.43 -4.13 -5.34
CA PRO A 86 21.85 -5.35 -4.78
C PRO A 86 22.40 -5.67 -3.39
N ARG A 87 23.71 -5.45 -3.16
CA ARG A 87 24.32 -5.64 -1.83
C ARG A 87 23.72 -4.69 -0.79
N GLN A 88 23.44 -3.45 -1.18
CA GLN A 88 22.80 -2.48 -0.31
C GLN A 88 21.37 -2.90 0.05
N GLN A 89 20.61 -3.41 -0.93
CA GLN A 89 19.26 -3.95 -0.71
C GLN A 89 19.27 -5.17 0.20
N GLU A 90 20.20 -6.11 0.02
CA GLU A 90 20.37 -7.27 0.90
C GLU A 90 20.70 -6.86 2.34
N ILE A 91 21.60 -5.89 2.51
CA ILE A 91 21.93 -5.35 3.84
C ILE A 91 20.70 -4.71 4.50
N MET A 92 19.89 -3.97 3.73
CA MET A 92 18.65 -3.38 4.25
C MET A 92 17.64 -4.46 4.67
N ALA A 93 17.43 -5.48 3.84
CA ALA A 93 16.53 -6.59 4.16
C ALA A 93 16.99 -7.37 5.40
N MET A 94 18.31 -7.63 5.52
CA MET A 94 18.86 -8.28 6.72
C MET A 94 18.67 -7.42 7.98
N ARG A 95 18.84 -6.11 7.89
CA ARG A 95 18.59 -5.19 9.02
C ARG A 95 17.12 -5.18 9.45
N GLU A 96 16.21 -5.21 8.48
CA GLU A 96 14.78 -5.30 8.76
C GLU A 96 14.43 -6.61 9.46
N LYS A 97 14.95 -7.74 8.96
CA LYS A 97 14.79 -9.05 9.60
C LYS A 97 15.34 -9.10 11.02
N ILE A 98 16.51 -8.50 11.28
CA ILE A 98 17.07 -8.40 12.64
C ILE A 98 16.11 -7.62 13.53
N LYS A 99 15.58 -6.49 13.06
CA LYS A 99 14.64 -5.67 13.83
C LYS A 99 13.33 -6.43 14.12
N GLU A 100 12.82 -7.21 13.18
CA GLU A 100 11.65 -8.07 13.41
C GLU A 100 11.93 -9.15 14.46
N MET A 101 13.07 -9.82 14.37
CA MET A 101 13.49 -10.81 15.37
C MET A 101 13.66 -10.19 16.76
N ASP A 102 14.24 -8.99 16.87
CA ASP A 102 14.38 -8.28 18.14
C ASP A 102 13.02 -7.95 18.76
N ASN A 103 12.06 -7.50 17.94
CA ASN A 103 10.69 -7.25 18.41
C ASN A 103 9.99 -8.53 18.88
N GLU A 104 10.21 -9.65 18.17
CA GLU A 104 9.66 -10.95 18.56
C GLU A 104 10.26 -11.44 19.87
N LEU A 105 11.57 -11.27 20.04
CA LEU A 105 12.29 -11.62 21.26
C LEU A 105 11.81 -10.77 22.45
N GLU A 106 11.54 -9.47 22.25
CA GLU A 106 10.95 -8.62 23.28
C GLU A 106 9.53 -9.09 23.69
N ARG A 107 8.72 -9.51 22.71
CA ARG A 107 7.39 -10.09 22.99
C ARG A 107 7.50 -11.38 23.81
N TYR A 108 8.46 -12.25 23.47
CA TYR A 108 8.70 -13.47 24.24
C TYR A 108 9.16 -13.16 25.66
N HIS A 109 10.03 -12.17 25.88
CA HIS A 109 10.41 -11.77 27.23
C HIS A 109 9.23 -11.24 28.06
N LYS A 110 8.37 -10.41 27.46
CA LYS A 110 7.14 -9.93 28.13
C LYS A 110 6.21 -11.09 28.48
N SER A 111 6.02 -12.02 27.54
CA SER A 111 5.19 -13.21 27.76
C SER A 111 5.75 -14.10 28.86
N ASN A 112 7.07 -14.37 28.85
CA ASN A 112 7.72 -15.18 29.87
C ASN A 112 7.63 -14.52 31.25
N ALA A 113 7.87 -13.20 31.34
CA ALA A 113 7.70 -12.48 32.59
C ALA A 113 6.26 -12.58 33.13
N ALA A 114 5.25 -12.47 32.25
CA ALA A 114 3.86 -12.65 32.64
C ALA A 114 3.56 -14.08 33.11
N LEU A 115 4.09 -15.10 32.41
CA LEU A 115 3.96 -16.50 32.82
C LEU A 115 4.64 -16.77 34.16
N ASP A 116 5.81 -16.18 34.43
CA ASP A 116 6.51 -16.31 35.71
C ASP A 116 5.70 -15.69 36.85
N THR A 117 5.08 -14.52 36.62
CA THR A 117 4.17 -13.93 37.62
C THR A 117 2.95 -14.83 37.88
N LEU A 118 2.35 -15.40 36.83
CA LEU A 118 1.22 -16.32 36.96
C LEU A 118 1.61 -17.60 37.72
N ILE A 119 2.79 -18.15 37.45
CA ILE A 119 3.32 -19.29 38.20
C ILE A 119 3.50 -18.93 39.68
N GLY A 120 3.99 -17.73 39.98
CA GLY A 120 4.08 -17.20 41.35
C GLY A 120 2.72 -17.15 42.05
N ASP A 121 1.72 -16.57 41.39
CA ASP A 121 0.36 -16.44 41.92
C ASP A 121 -0.30 -17.81 42.16
N LEU A 122 -0.14 -18.74 41.22
CA LEU A 122 -0.65 -20.11 41.35
C LEU A 122 0.00 -20.85 42.51
N ARG A 123 1.32 -20.70 42.71
CA ARG A 123 2.02 -21.28 43.86
C ARG A 123 1.50 -20.72 45.17
N ALA A 124 1.34 -19.40 45.28
CA ALA A 124 0.78 -18.76 46.46
C ALA A 124 -0.66 -19.23 46.75
N LYS A 125 -1.48 -19.42 45.70
CA LYS A 125 -2.84 -19.96 45.83
C LYS A 125 -2.82 -21.42 46.33
N ILE A 126 -1.91 -22.24 45.83
CA ILE A 126 -1.74 -23.62 46.31
C ILE A 126 -1.39 -23.61 47.81
N ASP A 127 -0.45 -22.78 48.25
CA ASP A 127 -0.04 -22.70 49.65
C ASP A 127 -1.20 -22.25 50.56
N ALA A 128 -1.97 -21.24 50.12
CA ALA A 128 -3.16 -20.78 50.83
C ALA A 128 -4.22 -21.89 50.96
N LEU A 129 -4.51 -22.61 49.88
CA LEU A 129 -5.46 -23.73 49.89
C LEU A 129 -4.97 -24.87 50.76
N GLN A 130 -3.67 -25.20 50.72
CA GLN A 130 -3.10 -26.22 51.62
C GLN A 130 -3.26 -25.83 53.09
N LEU A 131 -3.08 -24.56 53.43
CA LEU A 131 -3.30 -24.07 54.79
C LEU A 131 -4.76 -24.20 55.21
N GLN A 132 -5.70 -23.83 54.33
CA GLN A 132 -7.14 -24.00 54.59
C GLN A 132 -7.52 -25.48 54.76
N VAL A 133 -6.99 -26.38 53.93
CA VAL A 133 -7.21 -27.83 54.06
C VAL A 133 -6.69 -28.34 55.39
N ARG A 134 -5.50 -27.91 55.83
CA ARG A 134 -4.96 -28.28 57.15
C ARG A 134 -5.87 -27.77 58.28
N ALA A 135 -6.32 -26.52 58.21
CA ALA A 135 -7.22 -25.95 59.20
C ALA A 135 -8.54 -26.74 59.27
N LYS A 136 -9.17 -27.02 58.13
CA LYS A 136 -10.41 -27.81 58.05
C LYS A 136 -10.23 -29.25 58.56
N ARG A 137 -9.08 -29.88 58.31
CA ARG A 137 -8.74 -31.20 58.88
C ARG A 137 -8.62 -31.16 60.40
N MET A 138 -7.97 -30.12 60.95
CA MET A 138 -7.86 -29.95 62.40
C MET A 138 -9.22 -29.71 63.05
N THR A 139 -10.09 -28.89 62.44
CA THR A 139 -11.45 -28.70 62.94
C THR A 139 -12.26 -29.98 62.85
N ALA A 140 -12.19 -30.72 61.75
CA ALA A 140 -12.89 -32.00 61.59
C ALA A 140 -12.45 -33.02 62.65
N LYS A 141 -11.14 -33.15 62.89
CA LYS A 141 -10.60 -34.02 63.94
C LYS A 141 -11.05 -33.59 65.34
N THR A 142 -11.09 -32.29 65.60
CA THR A 142 -11.58 -31.75 66.88
C THR A 142 -13.06 -32.09 67.06
N MET A 143 -13.87 -31.95 66.02
CA MET A 143 -15.29 -32.34 66.03
C MET A 143 -15.48 -33.85 66.17
N GLU A 144 -14.64 -34.67 65.54
CA GLU A 144 -14.67 -36.12 65.69
C GLU A 144 -14.38 -36.53 67.13
N ASN A 145 -13.34 -35.94 67.75
CA ASN A 145 -13.03 -36.16 69.16
C ASN A 145 -14.17 -35.72 70.10
N THR A 146 -14.85 -34.59 69.82
CA THR A 146 -15.99 -34.17 70.65
C THR A 146 -17.19 -35.10 70.48
N ILE A 147 -17.43 -35.63 69.29
CA ILE A 147 -18.45 -36.66 69.05
C ILE A 147 -18.11 -37.96 69.78
N GLU A 148 -16.85 -38.41 69.73
CA GLU A 148 -16.39 -39.60 70.46
C GLU A 148 -16.56 -39.43 71.97
N THR A 149 -16.17 -38.27 72.51
CA THR A 149 -16.31 -37.97 73.95
C THR A 149 -17.79 -37.93 74.35
N CYS A 150 -18.64 -37.26 73.56
CA CYS A 150 -20.08 -37.24 73.78
C CYS A 150 -20.69 -38.64 73.73
N ARG A 151 -20.26 -39.48 72.78
CA ARG A 151 -20.69 -40.89 72.69
C ARG A 151 -20.31 -41.66 73.96
N SER A 152 -19.09 -41.51 74.47
CA SER A 152 -18.66 -42.12 75.72
C SER A 152 -19.47 -41.63 76.92
N ASP A 153 -19.76 -40.33 77.00
CA ASP A 153 -20.60 -39.76 78.06
C ASP A 153 -22.03 -40.30 78.01
N VAL A 154 -22.61 -40.45 76.81
CA VAL A 154 -23.92 -41.08 76.61
C VAL A 154 -23.89 -42.55 77.04
N GLN A 155 -22.85 -43.31 76.67
CA GLN A 155 -22.68 -44.70 77.11
C GLN A 155 -22.56 -44.82 78.63
N ALA A 156 -21.83 -43.91 79.28
CA ALA A 156 -21.74 -43.85 80.73
C ALA A 156 -23.10 -43.54 81.38
N ALA A 157 -23.92 -42.69 80.76
CA ALA A 157 -25.28 -42.42 81.24
C ALA A 157 -26.21 -43.64 81.11
N ILE A 158 -26.08 -44.46 80.06
CA ILE A 158 -26.90 -45.67 79.85
C ILE A 158 -26.76 -46.68 81.00
N VAL A 159 -25.60 -46.77 81.67
CA VAL A 159 -25.41 -47.67 82.82
C VAL A 159 -26.36 -47.34 83.98
N HIS A 160 -26.81 -46.08 84.08
CA HIS A 160 -27.70 -45.62 85.14
C HIS A 160 -29.20 -45.73 84.79
N ILE A 161 -29.57 -46.48 83.73
CA ILE A 161 -30.96 -46.57 83.24
C ILE A 161 -31.97 -47.06 84.29
N GLN A 162 -31.52 -47.88 85.25
CA GLN A 162 -32.36 -48.39 86.34
C GLN A 162 -32.49 -47.40 87.53
N THR A 163 -31.63 -46.38 87.61
CA THR A 163 -31.60 -45.38 88.70
C THR A 163 -32.02 -44.00 88.17
N HIS A 164 -33.32 -43.73 88.22
CA HIS A 164 -33.94 -42.51 87.66
C HIS A 164 -33.27 -41.16 88.05
N PRO A 165 -32.96 -40.86 89.33
CA PRO A 165 -32.39 -39.56 89.69
C PRO A 165 -30.96 -39.35 89.19
N LEU A 166 -30.17 -40.42 89.12
CA LEU A 166 -28.76 -40.35 88.68
C LEU A 166 -28.66 -40.21 87.16
N LEU A 167 -29.54 -40.89 86.41
CA LEU A 167 -29.66 -40.74 84.97
C LEU A 167 -30.02 -39.30 84.58
N LEU A 168 -31.01 -38.70 85.24
CA LEU A 168 -31.44 -37.33 84.97
C LEU A 168 -30.30 -36.33 85.17
N ALA A 169 -29.51 -36.49 86.23
CA ALA A 169 -28.35 -35.64 86.50
C ALA A 169 -27.29 -35.76 85.40
N LYS A 170 -26.98 -36.99 84.96
CA LYS A 170 -25.99 -37.24 83.90
C LYS A 170 -26.45 -36.74 82.52
N VAL A 171 -27.73 -36.90 82.20
CA VAL A 171 -28.30 -36.39 80.94
C VAL A 171 -28.28 -34.86 80.92
N LYS A 172 -28.60 -34.18 82.03
CA LYS A 172 -28.48 -32.72 82.12
C LYS A 172 -27.05 -32.23 81.86
N THR A 173 -26.04 -32.89 82.43
CA THR A 173 -24.63 -32.52 82.18
C THR A 173 -24.22 -32.69 80.71
N ILE A 174 -24.75 -33.71 80.02
CA ILE A 174 -24.48 -33.92 78.58
C ILE A 174 -25.16 -32.85 77.74
N VAL A 175 -26.41 -32.49 78.07
CA VAL A 175 -27.16 -31.44 77.37
C VAL A 175 -26.54 -30.07 77.59
N GLU A 176 -26.02 -29.79 78.78
CA GLU A 176 -25.30 -28.54 79.06
C GLU A 176 -23.93 -28.47 78.35
N ALA A 177 -23.22 -29.60 78.23
CA ALA A 177 -21.90 -29.65 77.61
C ALA A 177 -21.91 -29.69 76.07
N TYR A 178 -22.89 -30.36 75.47
CA TYR A 178 -22.94 -30.61 74.01
C TYR A 178 -24.24 -30.14 73.34
N GLY A 179 -25.25 -29.71 74.11
CA GLY A 179 -26.53 -29.27 73.58
C GLY A 179 -26.46 -27.86 72.99
N SER A 180 -26.98 -27.70 71.79
CA SER A 180 -27.31 -26.39 71.23
C SER A 180 -28.72 -26.00 71.70
N MET A 181 -28.89 -24.79 72.24
CA MET A 181 -30.20 -24.24 72.65
C MET A 181 -31.09 -23.83 71.46
N GLU A 182 -30.61 -24.02 70.23
CA GLU A 182 -31.28 -23.55 69.03
C GLU A 182 -31.97 -24.71 68.29
N ASN A 183 -33.25 -24.51 67.94
CA ASN A 183 -34.03 -25.45 67.14
C ASN A 183 -33.26 -25.79 65.86
N VAL A 184 -33.09 -27.08 65.57
CA VAL A 184 -32.42 -27.58 64.36
C VAL A 184 -33.18 -27.10 63.12
N ARG A 185 -32.81 -25.95 62.58
CA ARG A 185 -33.22 -25.53 61.24
C ARG A 185 -32.50 -26.43 60.23
N PRO A 186 -33.14 -26.81 59.11
CA PRO A 186 -32.43 -27.46 58.01
C PRO A 186 -31.34 -26.49 57.54
N ARG A 187 -30.07 -26.87 57.76
CA ARG A 187 -28.90 -26.11 57.29
C ARG A 187 -28.86 -26.23 55.77
N ILE A 188 -29.32 -25.20 55.07
CA ILE A 188 -28.85 -24.95 53.71
C ILE A 188 -27.43 -24.41 53.87
N ASP A 189 -26.46 -25.03 53.19
CA ASP A 189 -25.06 -24.59 53.27
C ASP A 189 -24.98 -23.13 52.79
N PRO A 190 -24.39 -22.20 53.57
CA PRO A 190 -24.25 -20.81 53.19
C PRO A 190 -23.54 -20.64 51.82
N GLU A 191 -22.67 -21.58 51.49
CA GLU A 191 -21.94 -21.64 50.21
C GLU A 191 -22.87 -21.89 49.01
N VAL A 192 -23.95 -22.66 49.20
CA VAL A 192 -24.97 -22.93 48.17
C VAL A 192 -25.83 -21.69 47.92
N GLU A 193 -26.16 -20.91 48.96
CA GLU A 193 -26.89 -19.65 48.81
C GLU A 193 -26.05 -18.60 48.06
N GLU A 194 -24.76 -18.49 48.38
CA GLU A 194 -23.85 -17.60 47.67
C GLU A 194 -23.61 -18.04 46.21
N GLU A 195 -23.51 -19.34 45.94
CA GLU A 195 -23.37 -19.87 44.58
C GLU A 195 -24.62 -19.60 43.74
N TYR A 196 -25.80 -19.76 44.33
CA TYR A 196 -27.07 -19.41 43.69
C TYR A 196 -27.15 -17.92 43.37
N ALA A 197 -26.66 -17.05 44.26
CA ALA A 197 -26.58 -15.61 44.01
C ALA A 197 -25.62 -15.27 42.85
N ARG A 198 -24.44 -15.90 42.81
CA ARG A 198 -23.46 -15.75 41.71
C ARG A 198 -24.04 -16.20 40.37
N HIS A 199 -24.71 -17.35 40.33
CA HIS A 199 -25.36 -17.84 39.10
C HIS A 199 -26.49 -16.92 38.63
N LYS A 200 -27.28 -16.36 39.55
CA LYS A 200 -28.32 -15.38 39.22
C LYS A 200 -27.73 -14.11 38.60
N GLU A 201 -26.64 -13.59 39.16
CA GLU A 201 -25.96 -12.38 38.63
C GLU A 201 -25.35 -12.64 37.25
N TYR A 202 -24.72 -13.80 37.04
CA TYR A 202 -24.20 -14.18 35.73
C TYR A 202 -25.31 -14.24 34.68
N LEU A 203 -26.41 -14.93 34.99
CA LEU A 203 -27.56 -15.03 34.07
C LEU A 203 -28.14 -13.66 33.74
N GLN A 204 -28.20 -12.75 34.72
CA GLN A 204 -28.65 -11.38 34.51
C GLN A 204 -27.73 -10.59 33.57
N ARG A 205 -26.40 -10.71 33.75
CA ARG A 205 -25.43 -10.09 32.82
C ARG A 205 -25.55 -10.65 31.41
N THR A 206 -25.61 -11.96 31.26
CA THR A 206 -25.73 -12.59 29.93
C THR A 206 -27.03 -12.18 29.21
N ILE A 207 -28.15 -12.07 29.93
CA ILE A 207 -29.41 -11.57 29.35
C ILE A 207 -29.25 -10.12 28.88
N GLN A 208 -28.54 -9.28 29.63
CA GLN A 208 -28.30 -7.89 29.25
C GLN A 208 -27.41 -7.78 28.00
N GLU A 209 -26.33 -8.56 27.94
CA GLU A 209 -25.44 -8.63 26.78
C GLU A 209 -26.16 -9.13 25.52
N LEU A 210 -26.98 -10.17 25.64
CA LEU A 210 -27.78 -10.69 24.52
C LEU A 210 -28.81 -9.67 24.02
N LYS A 211 -29.43 -8.90 24.92
CA LYS A 211 -30.34 -7.81 24.53
C LYS A 211 -29.61 -6.71 23.78
N GLN A 212 -28.44 -6.30 24.27
CA GLN A 212 -27.64 -5.27 23.62
C GLN A 212 -27.16 -5.73 22.24
N ALA A 213 -26.66 -6.97 22.11
CA ALA A 213 -26.25 -7.53 20.83
C ALA A 213 -27.41 -7.61 19.82
N LEU A 214 -28.63 -7.91 20.28
CA LEU A 214 -29.81 -7.93 19.44
C LEU A 214 -30.19 -6.51 18.94
N GLU A 215 -30.14 -5.51 19.82
CA GLU A 215 -30.39 -4.11 19.44
C GLU A 215 -29.34 -3.58 18.45
N GLU A 216 -28.05 -3.84 18.72
CA GLU A 216 -26.94 -3.47 17.83
C GLU A 216 -27.06 -4.17 16.47
N GLY A 217 -27.39 -5.47 16.45
CA GLY A 217 -27.63 -6.21 15.22
C GLY A 217 -28.81 -5.65 14.42
N SER A 218 -29.93 -5.33 15.08
CA SER A 218 -31.10 -4.73 14.44
C SER A 218 -30.77 -3.36 13.82
N LEU A 219 -30.05 -2.51 14.56
CA LEU A 219 -29.63 -1.20 14.08
C LEU A 219 -28.64 -1.32 12.92
N HIS A 220 -27.67 -2.24 13.01
CA HIS A 220 -26.74 -2.51 11.92
C HIS A 220 -27.49 -2.98 10.66
N HIS A 221 -28.41 -3.93 10.78
CA HIS A 221 -29.24 -4.38 9.65
C HIS A 221 -30.05 -3.23 9.04
N MET A 222 -30.65 -2.37 9.85
CA MET A 222 -31.39 -1.20 9.37
C MET A 222 -30.48 -0.23 8.59
N THR A 223 -29.30 0.09 9.14
CA THR A 223 -28.33 0.99 8.48
C THR A 223 -27.79 0.41 7.18
N THR A 224 -27.41 -0.87 7.17
CA THR A 224 -26.90 -1.58 5.99
C THR A 224 -27.97 -1.68 4.91
N ASN A 225 -29.22 -1.99 5.27
CA ASN A 225 -30.33 -2.05 4.32
C ASN A 225 -30.58 -0.67 3.69
N ASN A 226 -30.54 0.41 4.49
CA ASN A 226 -30.66 1.78 3.97
C ASN A 226 -29.51 2.15 3.04
N ALA A 227 -28.27 1.79 3.37
CA ALA A 227 -27.10 2.03 2.51
C ALA A 227 -27.21 1.26 1.18
N ILE A 228 -27.61 -0.02 1.22
CA ILE A 228 -27.85 -0.84 0.02
C ILE A 228 -28.96 -0.21 -0.84
N ARG A 229 -30.07 0.23 -0.23
CA ARG A 229 -31.15 0.92 -0.95
C ARG A 229 -30.66 2.19 -1.63
N GLN A 230 -29.81 2.97 -0.97
CA GLN A 230 -29.25 4.20 -1.54
C GLN A 230 -28.29 3.91 -2.71
N ASN A 231 -27.40 2.92 -2.56
CA ASN A 231 -26.51 2.49 -3.63
C ASN A 231 -27.29 1.94 -4.83
N ASN A 232 -28.32 1.12 -4.59
CA ASN A 232 -29.19 0.62 -5.64
C ASN A 232 -29.89 1.77 -6.38
N MET A 233 -30.36 2.80 -5.67
CA MET A 233 -30.94 4.00 -6.29
C MET A 233 -29.92 4.74 -7.17
N SER A 234 -28.68 4.89 -6.70
CA SER A 234 -27.60 5.51 -7.48
C SER A 234 -27.27 4.72 -8.74
N LEU A 235 -27.14 3.39 -8.63
CA LEU A 235 -26.88 2.50 -9.77
C LEU A 235 -28.03 2.53 -10.79
N ILE A 236 -29.29 2.58 -10.33
CA ILE A 236 -30.45 2.72 -11.22
C ILE A 236 -30.37 4.05 -11.99
N ASN A 237 -30.01 5.14 -11.32
CA ASN A 237 -29.82 6.44 -11.98
C ASN A 237 -28.70 6.40 -13.02
N GLU A 238 -27.57 5.76 -12.70
CA GLU A 238 -26.45 5.61 -13.62
C GLU A 238 -26.82 4.74 -14.83
N ILE A 239 -27.47 3.60 -14.61
CA ILE A 239 -27.98 2.74 -15.69
C ILE A 239 -28.92 3.52 -16.60
N ASN A 240 -29.81 4.34 -16.04
CA ASN A 240 -30.73 5.16 -16.82
C ASN A 240 -29.99 6.24 -17.63
N ALA A 241 -28.98 6.90 -17.04
CA ALA A 241 -28.14 7.86 -17.76
C ALA A 241 -27.35 7.21 -18.91
N GLN A 242 -26.79 6.02 -18.67
CA GLN A 242 -26.09 5.26 -19.69
C GLN A 242 -27.03 4.78 -20.81
N ARG A 243 -28.25 4.37 -20.48
CA ARG A 243 -29.29 4.02 -21.48
C ARG A 243 -29.62 5.21 -22.38
N GLU A 244 -29.75 6.41 -21.81
CA GLU A 244 -30.02 7.62 -22.57
C GLU A 244 -28.83 8.02 -23.46
N SER A 245 -27.60 7.95 -22.92
CA SER A 245 -26.39 8.17 -23.71
C SER A 245 -26.26 7.18 -24.87
N ASN A 246 -26.49 5.88 -24.62
CA ASN A 246 -26.49 4.86 -25.67
C ASN A 246 -27.59 5.09 -26.72
N ARG A 247 -28.76 5.58 -26.31
CA ARG A 247 -29.83 5.95 -27.23
C ARG A 247 -29.39 7.11 -28.12
N GLN A 248 -28.77 8.15 -27.55
CA GLN A 248 -28.23 9.29 -28.31
C GLN A 248 -27.13 8.85 -29.28
N LEU A 249 -26.19 8.01 -28.83
CA LEU A 249 -25.11 7.49 -29.66
C LEU A 249 -25.65 6.63 -30.81
N LYS A 250 -26.63 5.76 -30.54
CA LYS A 250 -27.32 4.96 -31.56
C LYS A 250 -28.01 5.85 -32.59
N ASN A 251 -28.71 6.89 -32.16
CA ASN A 251 -29.32 7.87 -33.06
C ASN A 251 -28.28 8.60 -33.92
N HIS A 252 -27.13 8.95 -33.33
CA HIS A 252 -26.03 9.60 -34.04
C HIS A 252 -25.43 8.70 -35.12
N VAL A 253 -25.11 7.45 -34.77
CA VAL A 253 -24.62 6.43 -35.72
C VAL A 253 -25.64 6.18 -36.83
N GLN A 254 -26.93 6.12 -36.49
CA GLN A 254 -27.98 5.93 -37.49
C GLN A 254 -28.11 7.12 -38.45
N ALA A 255 -27.91 8.35 -37.96
CA ALA A 255 -27.83 9.54 -38.79
C ALA A 255 -26.59 9.55 -39.70
N GLU A 256 -25.42 9.15 -39.19
CA GLU A 256 -24.19 8.96 -39.96
C GLU A 256 -24.36 7.92 -41.08
N ILE A 257 -24.93 6.76 -40.76
CA ILE A 257 -25.24 5.70 -41.74
C ILE A 257 -26.19 6.24 -42.81
N GLY A 258 -27.19 7.05 -42.43
CA GLY A 258 -28.07 7.75 -43.37
C GLY A 258 -27.27 8.65 -44.32
N ARG A 259 -26.38 9.48 -43.78
CA ARG A 259 -25.49 10.36 -44.58
C ARG A 259 -24.61 9.58 -45.54
N ILE A 260 -23.96 8.51 -45.05
CA ILE A 260 -23.10 7.64 -45.87
C ILE A 260 -23.92 6.95 -46.95
N ARG A 261 -25.13 6.47 -46.65
CA ARG A 261 -26.03 5.84 -47.62
C ARG A 261 -26.43 6.84 -48.72
N HIS A 262 -26.77 8.07 -48.36
CA HIS A 262 -27.03 9.14 -49.34
C HIS A 262 -25.80 9.45 -50.20
N PHE A 263 -24.62 9.51 -49.59
CA PHE A 263 -23.37 9.77 -50.31
C PHE A 263 -23.00 8.61 -51.26
N ALA A 264 -23.18 7.37 -50.81
CA ALA A 264 -22.97 6.17 -51.61
C ALA A 264 -23.97 6.06 -52.77
N GLN A 265 -25.23 6.42 -52.56
CA GLN A 265 -26.24 6.54 -53.63
C GLN A 265 -25.87 7.64 -54.63
N ALA A 266 -25.41 8.81 -54.18
CA ALA A 266 -24.95 9.88 -55.05
C ALA A 266 -23.70 9.49 -55.88
N MET A 267 -22.77 8.74 -55.27
CA MET A 267 -21.60 8.18 -55.95
C MET A 267 -21.98 7.07 -56.95
N ASN A 268 -22.94 6.20 -56.60
CA ASN A 268 -23.47 5.20 -57.53
C ASN A 268 -24.25 5.84 -58.70
N MET A 269 -24.98 6.94 -58.49
CA MET A 269 -25.60 7.69 -59.59
C MET A 269 -24.56 8.35 -60.51
N LYS A 270 -23.44 8.85 -59.96
CA LYS A 270 -22.29 9.30 -60.77
C LYS A 270 -21.62 8.13 -61.52
N LYS A 271 -21.55 6.94 -60.92
CA LYS A 271 -20.97 5.74 -61.54
C LYS A 271 -21.89 5.14 -62.63
N GLN A 272 -23.21 5.19 -62.46
CA GLN A 272 -24.19 4.81 -63.48
C GLN A 272 -24.17 5.76 -64.68
N LYS A 273 -24.02 7.08 -64.47
CA LYS A 273 -23.80 8.04 -65.58
C LYS A 273 -22.55 7.74 -66.42
N ASN A 274 -21.54 7.06 -65.87
CA ASN A 274 -20.32 6.66 -66.56
C ASN A 274 -20.31 5.19 -67.05
N LYS A 275 -21.37 4.39 -66.83
CA LYS A 275 -21.42 2.96 -67.19
C LYS A 275 -22.62 2.51 -68.04
N THR A 276 -23.50 3.41 -68.48
CA THR A 276 -24.58 3.08 -69.44
C THR A 276 -24.37 3.75 -70.80
N ALA A 277 -23.20 3.50 -71.39
CA ALA A 277 -23.04 3.21 -72.81
C ALA A 277 -22.68 1.72 -72.87
N GLY A 278 -23.60 0.87 -73.29
CA GLY A 278 -23.40 -0.58 -73.28
C GLY A 278 -24.66 -1.37 -72.90
N GLN A 279 -25.51 -1.53 -73.91
CA GLN A 279 -26.20 -2.78 -74.30
C GLN A 279 -26.61 -3.78 -73.21
N THR A 280 -27.93 -3.90 -72.97
CA THR A 280 -28.83 -4.96 -73.49
C THR A 280 -28.85 -6.24 -72.67
N GLY A 281 -30.07 -6.62 -72.27
CA GLY A 281 -30.55 -7.94 -72.63
C GLY A 281 -30.84 -8.91 -71.48
N VAL A 282 -32.14 -9.19 -71.37
CA VAL A 282 -32.72 -10.54 -71.27
C VAL A 282 -32.68 -11.24 -69.90
N SER A 283 -33.89 -11.30 -69.32
CA SER A 283 -34.57 -12.43 -68.64
C SER A 283 -33.80 -13.75 -68.51
N THR A 284 -33.83 -14.39 -67.33
CA THR A 284 -34.28 -15.80 -67.18
C THR A 284 -34.19 -16.31 -65.73
N LYS A 285 -35.25 -17.03 -65.33
CA LYS A 285 -35.29 -18.29 -64.56
C LYS A 285 -34.88 -18.33 -63.06
N GLU A 286 -35.90 -18.58 -62.24
CA GLU A 286 -35.96 -19.43 -61.03
C GLU A 286 -35.26 -20.82 -61.19
N PRO A 287 -35.15 -21.71 -60.16
CA PRO A 287 -35.04 -21.60 -58.68
C PRO A 287 -33.87 -22.54 -58.17
N PRO A 288 -33.94 -23.34 -57.06
CA PRO A 288 -34.05 -23.07 -55.61
C PRO A 288 -32.96 -23.76 -54.72
N LYS A 289 -33.06 -23.54 -53.38
CA LYS A 289 -32.54 -24.35 -52.23
C LYS A 289 -31.00 -24.36 -52.08
N THR A 290 -30.40 -24.37 -50.89
CA THR A 290 -30.58 -25.28 -49.74
C THR A 290 -29.75 -24.81 -48.53
N LEU A 291 -30.07 -25.37 -47.35
CA LEU A 291 -29.18 -25.65 -46.18
C LEU A 291 -28.85 -24.46 -45.28
N ALA A 292 -28.88 -24.54 -43.94
CA ALA A 292 -29.10 -25.61 -42.96
C ALA A 292 -29.48 -24.87 -41.64
N ALA A 293 -30.48 -25.32 -40.87
CA ALA A 293 -30.34 -26.16 -39.67
C ALA A 293 -29.65 -25.42 -38.48
N LEU A 294 -29.95 -25.68 -37.21
CA LEU A 294 -30.23 -26.95 -36.55
C LEU A 294 -30.65 -26.60 -35.09
N PHE A 295 -31.76 -27.18 -34.60
CA PHE A 295 -32.05 -27.64 -33.22
C PHE A 295 -32.24 -26.58 -32.11
N ALA A 296 -33.40 -26.47 -31.44
CA ALA A 296 -34.14 -27.43 -30.61
C ALA A 296 -33.51 -27.66 -29.21
N GLY A 297 -34.36 -27.51 -28.19
CA GLY A 297 -34.14 -27.91 -26.80
C GLY A 297 -33.88 -26.72 -25.87
N ASP A 298 -34.43 -26.64 -24.68
CA ASP A 298 -35.47 -27.41 -24.02
C ASP A 298 -35.85 -26.59 -22.77
N SER A 299 -37.14 -26.60 -22.43
CA SER A 299 -37.65 -26.10 -21.16
C SER A 299 -37.94 -27.30 -20.26
N ILE A 300 -37.33 -27.36 -19.07
CA ILE A 300 -37.69 -28.14 -17.84
C ILE A 300 -36.70 -27.64 -16.76
N ASN A 301 -37.12 -26.84 -15.76
CA ASN A 301 -37.78 -27.17 -14.49
C ASN A 301 -36.82 -27.65 -13.38
N ALA A 302 -36.90 -26.96 -12.22
CA ALA A 302 -36.59 -27.35 -10.82
C ALA A 302 -36.11 -26.07 -10.09
N GLY A 303 -36.58 -25.66 -8.92
CA GLY A 303 -37.21 -26.37 -7.81
C GLY A 303 -36.40 -26.04 -6.54
N GLY A 304 -37.06 -25.54 -5.49
CA GLY A 304 -36.51 -25.33 -4.13
C GLY A 304 -35.53 -24.15 -4.00
N ASP A 305 -35.43 -23.42 -2.89
CA ASP A 305 -35.78 -23.78 -1.52
C ASP A 305 -36.17 -22.52 -0.76
N SER A 306 -37.32 -22.60 -0.12
CA SER A 306 -37.79 -21.68 0.89
C SER A 306 -37.34 -22.21 2.24
N MET A 307 -36.47 -21.48 2.92
CA MET A 307 -36.19 -21.71 4.33
C MET A 307 -36.85 -20.58 5.15
N GLU A 308 -37.70 -21.04 6.06
CA GLU A 308 -38.56 -20.34 7.02
C GLU A 308 -37.73 -19.64 8.15
N PRO A 309 -38.36 -18.96 9.13
CA PRO A 309 -37.89 -17.71 9.75
C PRO A 309 -36.76 -17.82 10.80
#